data_AF-H0FFF5-F1
#
_entry.id   AF-H0FFF5-F1
#
_cell.length_a   1.000
_cell.length_b   1.000
_cell.length_c   1.000
_cell.angle_alpha   90.00
_cell.angle_beta   90.00
_cell.angle_gamma   90.00
#
_symmetry.space_group_name_H-M   'P 1'
#
loop_
_entity.id
_entity.type
_entity.pdbx_description
1 polymer ?
#
loop_
_entity_poly.entity_id
_entity_poly.type
_entity_poly.pdbx_seq_one_letter_code
_entity_poly.pdbx_strand_id
1 'polypeptide(L)'
;MAKKESVQKRLQKVRPPRVQLTYDVEKGDAIEQKELPFVVGVVGDFSAQSEAELPRLKDRKFVNIDVDNFDDVMRGLEPRAAYRVKNRLTDEGGTFGVDMKFRSIEDFRPEAVVQQVDPLRELLDIRTKLADLRNKLAGNDKLEDLLGEVLTSTEKLQQLTSETDKGGRNE
;
A
#
# COMPACT_ATOMS: atom_id res chain seq x y z
N MET A 1 -32.82 5.41 6.87
CA MET A 1 -32.49 6.60 6.04
C MET A 1 -32.01 7.71 6.96
N ALA A 2 -30.72 8.07 6.92
CA ALA A 2 -30.14 9.07 7.81
C ALA A 2 -30.62 10.48 7.43
N LYS A 3 -31.21 11.21 8.37
CA LYS A 3 -31.66 12.60 8.23
C LYS A 3 -30.45 13.48 7.90
N LYS A 4 -30.35 14.00 6.67
CA LYS A 4 -29.35 15.03 6.32
C LYS A 4 -29.59 16.25 7.21
N GLU A 5 -28.60 16.59 8.04
CA GLU A 5 -28.66 17.80 8.88
C GLU A 5 -28.80 19.06 8.00
N SER A 6 -29.65 20.00 8.45
CA SER A 6 -29.87 21.28 7.78
C SER A 6 -28.55 22.04 7.60
N VAL A 7 -28.33 22.52 6.38
CA VAL A 7 -27.18 23.34 5.96
C VAL A 7 -26.98 24.54 6.91
N GLN A 8 -28.07 25.12 7.42
CA GLN A 8 -28.04 26.25 8.35
C GLN A 8 -27.39 25.90 9.70
N LYS A 9 -27.53 24.66 10.16
CA LYS A 9 -26.97 24.19 11.44
C LYS A 9 -25.47 23.89 11.34
N ARG A 10 -24.99 23.48 10.16
CA ARG A 10 -23.54 23.32 9.89
C ARG A 10 -22.81 24.67 9.81
N LEU A 11 -23.45 25.71 9.24
CA LEU A 11 -22.87 27.07 9.19
C LEU A 11 -22.70 27.73 10.57
N GLN A 12 -23.48 27.33 11.59
CA GLN A 12 -23.30 27.86 12.95
C GLN A 12 -22.10 27.24 13.70
N LYS A 13 -21.74 25.99 13.40
CA LYS A 13 -20.61 25.29 14.05
C LYS A 13 -19.25 25.67 13.45
N VAL A 14 -19.23 26.08 12.18
CA VAL A 14 -18.03 26.51 11.47
C VAL A 14 -18.21 27.96 11.04
N ARG A 15 -18.03 28.88 12.01
CA ARG A 15 -17.95 30.35 11.86
C ARG A 15 -19.18 31.05 11.24
N PRO A 16 -19.88 31.95 11.95
CA PRO A 16 -20.99 32.71 11.37
C PRO A 16 -20.52 33.52 10.16
N PRO A 17 -21.33 33.63 9.08
CA PRO A 17 -20.93 34.37 7.89
C PRO A 17 -20.76 35.85 8.25
N ARG A 18 -19.52 36.34 8.15
CA ARG A 18 -19.18 37.76 8.33
C ARG A 18 -19.40 38.48 7.01
N VAL A 19 -20.10 39.60 7.05
CA VAL A 19 -20.20 40.52 5.91
C VAL A 19 -18.81 41.10 5.67
N GLN A 20 -18.25 40.82 4.49
CA GLN A 20 -17.00 41.45 4.06
C GLN A 20 -17.37 42.73 3.32
N LEU A 21 -17.07 43.88 3.91
CA LEU A 21 -17.09 45.17 3.22
C LEU A 21 -15.77 45.30 2.46
N THR A 22 -15.75 44.93 1.19
CA THR A 22 -14.65 45.24 0.29
C THR A 22 -14.79 46.69 -0.18
N TYR A 23 -13.74 47.48 0.04
CA TYR A 23 -13.59 48.79 -0.58
C TYR A 23 -12.53 48.60 -1.67
N ASP A 24 -12.95 48.56 -2.94
CA ASP A 24 -12.03 48.49 -4.06
C ASP A 24 -11.30 49.85 -4.16
N VAL A 25 -10.09 49.88 -3.62
CA VAL A 25 -9.12 50.90 -3.98
C VAL A 25 -8.47 50.49 -5.29
N GLU A 26 -8.78 51.19 -6.37
CA GLU A 26 -7.90 51.19 -7.56
C GLU A 26 -6.59 51.86 -7.15
N LYS A 27 -5.65 51.06 -6.62
CA LYS A 27 -4.25 51.45 -6.50
C LYS A 27 -3.64 51.41 -7.89
N GLY A 28 -3.69 52.55 -8.57
CA GLY A 28 -2.95 52.77 -9.80
C GLY A 28 -1.47 52.39 -9.66
N ASP A 29 -0.94 51.83 -10.74
CA ASP A 29 0.48 51.62 -11.06
C ASP A 29 1.33 50.64 -10.22
N ALA A 30 0.73 49.72 -9.47
CA ALA A 30 1.48 48.57 -8.99
C ALA A 30 1.69 47.56 -10.15
N ILE A 31 2.86 47.58 -10.78
CA ILE A 31 3.33 46.46 -11.62
C ILE A 31 3.50 45.27 -10.67
N GLU A 32 2.47 44.45 -10.56
CA GLU A 32 2.55 43.17 -9.88
C GLU A 32 3.49 42.28 -10.71
N GLN A 33 4.75 42.17 -10.29
CA GLN A 33 5.71 41.26 -10.90
C GLN A 33 5.25 39.84 -10.64
N LYS A 34 4.44 39.32 -11.58
CA LYS A 34 4.04 37.92 -11.61
C LYS A 34 5.20 37.13 -12.18
N GLU A 35 6.17 36.81 -11.32
CA GLU A 35 7.28 35.95 -11.71
C GLU A 35 6.72 34.60 -12.18
N LEU A 36 7.23 34.12 -13.32
CA LEU A 36 6.88 32.78 -13.80
C LEU A 36 7.32 31.78 -12.73
N PRO A 37 6.46 30.79 -12.38
CA PRO A 37 6.86 29.77 -11.42
C PRO A 37 8.11 29.06 -11.95
N PHE A 38 9.09 28.88 -11.07
CA PHE A 38 10.30 28.14 -11.40
C PHE A 38 9.96 26.66 -11.57
N VAL A 39 9.84 26.22 -12.83
CA VAL A 39 9.49 24.84 -13.19
C VAL A 39 10.76 24.09 -13.56
N VAL A 40 10.99 22.95 -12.91
CA VAL A 40 12.13 22.06 -13.21
C VAL A 40 11.63 20.85 -13.97
N GLY A 41 12.23 20.59 -15.13
CA GLY A 41 12.03 19.35 -15.87
C GLY A 41 13.05 18.30 -15.44
N VAL A 42 12.59 17.20 -14.85
CA VAL A 42 13.44 16.04 -14.52
C VAL A 42 13.27 14.98 -15.62
N VAL A 43 14.38 14.55 -16.22
CA VAL A 43 14.37 13.55 -17.30
C VAL A 43 15.20 12.35 -16.84
N GLY A 44 14.62 11.15 -16.97
CA GLY A 44 15.25 9.90 -16.58
C GLY A 44 14.44 8.69 -17.04
N ASP A 45 14.99 7.50 -16.83
CA ASP A 45 14.23 6.26 -16.95
C ASP A 45 13.48 6.00 -15.65
N PHE A 46 12.16 6.20 -15.68
CA PHE A 46 11.28 6.04 -14.52
C PHE A 46 10.38 4.80 -14.63
N SER A 47 10.19 4.24 -15.83
CA SER A 47 9.37 3.04 -16.07
C SER A 47 10.15 1.74 -15.89
N ALA A 48 11.49 1.79 -15.97
CA ALA A 48 12.35 0.61 -15.90
C ALA A 48 11.86 -0.53 -16.80
N GLN A 49 11.46 -1.67 -16.23
CA GLN A 49 11.02 -2.86 -16.96
C GLN A 49 9.48 -2.94 -17.11
N SER A 50 8.79 -1.79 -17.07
CA SER A 50 7.34 -1.73 -17.23
C SER A 50 6.87 -2.47 -18.49
N GLU A 51 5.73 -3.15 -18.38
CA GLU A 51 5.08 -3.83 -19.51
C GLU A 51 4.27 -2.86 -20.37
N ALA A 52 4.07 -1.62 -19.91
CA ALA A 52 3.32 -0.61 -20.63
C ALA A 52 4.11 -0.13 -21.87
N GLU A 53 3.44 -0.07 -23.02
CA GLU A 53 4.05 0.43 -24.25
C GLU A 53 4.40 1.92 -24.10
N LEU A 54 5.70 2.21 -24.17
CA LEU A 54 6.18 3.59 -24.11
C LEU A 54 6.07 4.25 -25.49
N PRO A 55 5.42 5.43 -25.59
CA PRO A 55 5.42 6.22 -26.81
C PRO A 55 6.83 6.54 -27.30
N ARG A 56 6.96 6.82 -28.59
CA ARG A 56 8.21 7.33 -29.17
C ARG A 56 8.62 8.60 -28.45
N LEU A 57 9.92 8.83 -28.31
CA LEU A 57 10.47 9.95 -27.54
C LEU A 57 9.87 11.32 -27.94
N LYS A 58 9.59 11.53 -29.24
CA LYS A 58 9.00 12.77 -29.77
C LYS A 58 7.55 13.00 -29.33
N ASP A 59 6.83 11.93 -29.01
CA ASP A 59 5.42 11.95 -28.65
C ASP A 59 5.22 11.95 -27.12
N ARG A 60 6.31 11.80 -26.34
CA ARG A 60 6.28 11.83 -24.87
C ARG A 60 6.06 13.26 -24.38
N LYS A 61 4.98 13.47 -23.62
CA LYS A 61 4.66 14.75 -23.01
C LYS A 61 5.22 14.82 -21.59
N PHE A 62 5.59 16.02 -21.15
CA PHE A 62 5.87 16.27 -19.75
C PHE A 62 4.57 16.18 -18.95
N VAL A 63 4.63 15.45 -17.84
CA VAL A 63 3.55 15.35 -16.86
C VAL A 63 3.95 16.20 -15.66
N ASN A 64 3.06 17.09 -15.23
CA ASN A 64 3.28 17.88 -14.02
C ASN A 64 3.02 17.00 -12.80
N ILE A 65 3.95 17.03 -11.84
CA ILE A 65 3.91 16.22 -10.63
C ILE A 65 3.84 17.16 -9.44
N ASP A 66 2.87 16.93 -8.57
CA ASP A 66 2.70 17.58 -7.28
C ASP A 66 2.50 16.53 -6.18
N VAL A 67 2.34 16.97 -4.94
CA VAL A 67 2.14 16.09 -3.77
C VAL A 67 0.79 15.36 -3.79
N ASP A 68 -0.18 15.87 -4.54
CA ASP A 68 -1.54 15.35 -4.57
C ASP A 68 -1.73 14.31 -5.70
N ASN A 69 -0.94 14.40 -6.78
CA ASN A 69 -1.09 13.60 -8.00
C ASN A 69 0.01 12.56 -8.23
N PHE A 70 1.02 12.50 -7.35
CA PHE A 70 2.19 11.63 -7.52
C PHE A 70 1.82 10.16 -7.74
N ASP A 71 0.90 9.63 -6.92
CA ASP A 71 0.47 8.24 -7.01
C ASP A 71 -0.31 7.95 -8.30
N ASP A 72 -1.07 8.92 -8.81
CA ASP A 72 -1.79 8.75 -10.08
C ASP A 72 -0.83 8.72 -11.27
N VAL A 73 0.20 9.57 -11.24
CA VAL A 73 1.27 9.55 -12.25
C VAL A 73 2.06 8.24 -12.18
N MET A 74 2.39 7.77 -10.97
CA MET A 74 3.09 6.51 -10.76
C MET A 74 2.27 5.32 -11.27
N ARG A 75 0.96 5.30 -10.99
CA ARG A 75 0.04 4.28 -11.50
C ARG A 75 -0.07 4.30 -13.03
N GLY A 76 0.05 5.46 -13.67
CA GLY A 76 0.07 5.56 -15.13
C GLY A 76 1.36 5.03 -15.77
N LEU A 77 2.47 5.08 -15.04
CA LEU A 77 3.77 4.61 -15.49
C LEU A 77 3.99 3.10 -15.23
N GLU A 78 3.34 2.58 -14.18
CA GLU A 78 3.50 1.22 -13.63
C GLU A 78 4.97 0.74 -13.65
N PRO A 79 5.89 1.38 -12.91
CA PRO A 79 7.26 0.90 -12.82
C PRO A 79 7.27 -0.56 -12.37
N ARG A 80 8.04 -1.39 -13.07
CA ARG A 80 8.20 -2.81 -12.76
C ARG A 80 9.66 -3.12 -12.48
N ALA A 81 9.88 -3.94 -11.45
CA ALA A 81 11.19 -4.47 -11.11
C ALA A 81 11.12 -6.00 -11.06
N ALA A 82 11.65 -6.63 -12.11
CA ALA A 82 11.73 -8.07 -12.27
C ALA A 82 13.20 -8.51 -12.28
N TYR A 83 13.63 -9.21 -11.23
CA TYR A 83 15.03 -9.63 -11.08
C TYR A 83 15.14 -10.94 -10.31
N ARG A 84 16.28 -11.62 -10.44
CA ARG A 84 16.59 -12.81 -9.65
C ARG A 84 17.38 -12.41 -8.42
N VAL A 85 16.87 -12.78 -7.25
CA VAL A 85 17.50 -12.51 -5.95
C VAL A 85 18.05 -13.79 -5.34
N LYS A 86 19.04 -13.63 -4.46
CA LYS A 86 19.55 -14.73 -3.65
C LYS A 86 18.49 -15.19 -2.64
N ASN A 87 18.24 -16.50 -2.63
CA ASN A 87 17.39 -17.12 -1.62
C ASN A 87 18.10 -17.13 -0.26
N ARG A 88 17.41 -16.65 0.77
CA ARG A 88 17.83 -16.65 2.17
C ARG A 88 16.80 -17.33 3.09
N LEU A 89 15.76 -17.93 2.51
CA LEU A 89 14.67 -18.59 3.23
C LEU A 89 15.00 -20.05 3.55
N THR A 90 15.78 -20.71 2.70
CA THR A 90 16.20 -22.11 2.88
C THR A 90 17.73 -22.22 2.99
N ASP A 91 18.19 -23.18 3.77
CA ASP A 91 19.62 -23.45 3.99
C ASP A 91 20.32 -24.00 2.74
N GLU A 92 19.56 -24.59 1.81
CA GLU A 92 20.02 -25.07 0.51
C GLU A 92 20.47 -23.93 -0.43
N GLY A 93 20.13 -22.67 -0.10
CA GLY A 93 20.48 -21.50 -0.89
C GLY A 93 19.75 -21.45 -2.24
N GLY A 94 20.38 -20.83 -3.24
CA GLY A 94 19.83 -20.67 -4.59
C GLY A 94 19.37 -19.25 -4.92
N THR A 95 18.61 -19.11 -6.02
CA THR A 95 18.01 -17.84 -6.43
C THR A 95 16.56 -18.03 -6.82
N PHE A 96 15.71 -17.05 -6.50
CA PHE A 96 14.33 -17.03 -6.96
C PHE A 96 14.05 -15.71 -7.69
N GLY A 97 13.07 -15.73 -8.59
CA GLY A 97 12.62 -14.55 -9.31
C GLY A 97 11.68 -13.74 -8.43
N VAL A 98 11.86 -12.42 -8.40
CA VAL A 98 10.88 -11.47 -7.89
C VAL A 98 10.35 -10.67 -9.07
N ASP A 99 9.07 -10.37 -9.02
CA ASP A 99 8.38 -9.51 -9.98
C ASP A 99 7.49 -8.57 -9.18
N MET A 100 7.83 -7.29 -9.20
CA MET A 100 7.15 -6.27 -8.41
C MET A 100 6.67 -5.15 -9.31
N LYS A 101 5.47 -4.66 -9.03
CA LYS A 101 4.83 -3.53 -9.71
C LYS A 101 4.54 -2.44 -8.69
N PHE A 102 4.93 -1.22 -9.00
CA PHE A 102 4.76 -0.06 -8.14
C PHE A 102 3.66 0.84 -8.69
N ARG A 103 2.69 1.20 -7.85
CA ARG A 103 1.53 2.03 -8.19
C ARG A 103 1.35 3.22 -7.27
N SER A 104 1.92 3.17 -6.07
CA SER A 104 1.97 4.29 -5.14
C SER A 104 3.33 4.35 -4.44
N ILE A 105 3.60 5.46 -3.77
CA ILE A 105 4.80 5.58 -2.93
C ILE A 105 4.83 4.55 -1.79
N GLU A 106 3.68 4.06 -1.35
CA GLU A 106 3.57 3.07 -0.29
C GLU A 106 4.09 1.70 -0.71
N ASP A 107 4.10 1.39 -2.01
CA ASP A 107 4.59 0.11 -2.53
C ASP A 107 6.11 -0.08 -2.34
N PHE A 108 6.85 0.99 -2.06
CA PHE A 108 8.27 0.91 -1.69
C PHE A 108 8.49 0.47 -0.25
N ARG A 109 7.42 0.39 0.56
CA ARG A 109 7.54 -0.06 1.94
C ARG A 109 7.73 -1.58 2.00
N PRO A 110 8.51 -2.10 2.97
CA PRO A 110 8.76 -3.54 3.09
C PRO A 110 7.49 -4.38 3.22
N GLU A 111 6.45 -3.84 3.86
CA GLU A 111 5.19 -4.56 4.03
C GLU A 111 4.50 -4.81 2.69
N ALA A 112 4.48 -3.81 1.79
CA ALA A 112 3.91 -3.95 0.46
C ALA A 112 4.77 -4.86 -0.43
N VAL A 113 6.10 -4.76 -0.34
CA VAL A 113 7.04 -5.64 -1.06
C VAL A 113 6.83 -7.11 -0.68
N VAL A 114 6.68 -7.42 0.61
CA VAL A 114 6.42 -8.78 1.10
C VAL A 114 5.11 -9.34 0.54
N GLN A 115 4.08 -8.51 0.40
CA GLN A 115 2.79 -8.92 -0.16
C GLN A 115 2.86 -9.27 -1.66
N GLN A 116 3.80 -8.69 -2.41
CA GLN A 116 3.97 -8.98 -3.84
C GLN A 116 4.83 -10.22 -4.11
N VAL A 117 5.61 -10.69 -3.13
CA VAL A 117 6.54 -11.82 -3.28
C VAL A 117 5.95 -13.06 -2.63
N ASP A 118 5.47 -14.02 -3.44
CA ASP A 118 4.70 -15.18 -2.98
C ASP A 118 5.31 -15.93 -1.78
N PRO A 119 6.61 -16.34 -1.80
CA PRO A 119 7.19 -17.06 -0.66
C PRO A 119 7.24 -16.24 0.64
N LEU A 120 7.34 -14.91 0.54
CA LEU A 120 7.40 -14.03 1.72
C LEU A 120 5.99 -13.77 2.26
N ARG A 121 5.00 -13.67 1.38
CA ARG A 121 3.59 -13.52 1.77
C ARG A 121 3.11 -14.72 2.59
N GLU A 122 3.43 -15.94 2.17
CA GLU A 122 3.08 -17.16 2.93
C GLU A 122 3.68 -17.14 4.35
N LEU A 123 4.94 -16.72 4.49
CA LEU A 123 5.60 -16.60 5.79
C LEU A 123 4.94 -15.52 6.67
N LEU A 124 4.51 -14.41 6.07
CA LEU A 124 3.79 -13.36 6.77
C LEU A 124 2.42 -13.85 7.25
N ASP A 125 1.70 -14.63 6.44
CA ASP A 125 0.42 -15.22 6.82
C ASP A 125 0.56 -16.20 7.97
N ILE A 126 1.58 -17.06 7.93
CA ILE A 126 1.91 -17.97 9.04
C ILE A 126 2.23 -17.18 10.31
N ARG A 127 3.06 -16.14 10.21
CA ARG A 127 3.39 -15.27 11.35
C ARG A 127 2.13 -14.63 11.96
N THR A 128 1.20 -14.19 11.12
CA THR A 128 -0.05 -13.57 11.55
C THR A 128 -0.94 -14.58 12.27
N LYS A 129 -1.10 -15.78 11.71
CA LYS A 129 -1.82 -16.90 12.35
C LYS A 129 -1.21 -17.30 13.69
N LEU A 130 0.12 -17.33 13.80
CA LEU A 130 0.83 -17.60 15.06
C LEU A 130 0.65 -16.48 16.08
N ALA A 131 0.66 -15.22 15.66
CA ALA A 131 0.39 -14.09 16.54
C ALA A 131 -1.05 -14.13 17.07
N ASP A 132 -2.03 -14.46 16.22
CA ASP A 132 -3.41 -14.65 16.60
C ASP A 132 -3.60 -15.81 17.56
N LEU A 133 -2.92 -16.93 17.33
CA LEU A 133 -2.91 -18.07 18.24
C LEU A 133 -2.36 -17.68 19.61
N ARG A 134 -1.22 -16.98 19.64
CA ARG A 134 -0.62 -16.48 20.89
C ARG A 134 -1.58 -15.56 21.65
N ASN A 135 -2.27 -14.65 20.95
CA ASN A 135 -3.22 -13.74 21.57
C ASN A 135 -4.45 -14.47 22.12
N LYS A 136 -4.91 -15.54 21.45
CA LYS A 136 -6.03 -16.38 21.91
C LYS A 136 -5.65 -17.25 23.12
N LEU A 137 -4.42 -17.74 23.18
CA LEU A 137 -3.91 -18.52 24.31
C LEU A 137 -3.80 -17.66 25.58
N ALA A 138 -3.34 -16.42 25.46
CA ALA A 138 -3.17 -15.52 26.59
C ALA A 138 -4.45 -15.19 27.38
N GLY A 139 -5.64 -15.52 26.85
CA GLY A 139 -6.93 -15.33 27.53
C GLY A 139 -7.75 -16.61 27.74
N ASN A 140 -7.19 -17.79 27.45
CA ASN A 140 -7.93 -19.05 27.52
C ASN A 140 -7.05 -20.22 27.96
N ASP A 141 -6.91 -20.39 29.27
CA ASP A 141 -6.14 -21.46 29.92
C ASP A 141 -6.52 -22.87 29.41
N LYS A 142 -7.80 -23.11 29.11
CA LYS A 142 -8.26 -24.41 28.56
C LYS A 142 -7.66 -24.69 27.17
N LEU A 143 -7.47 -23.65 26.37
CA LEU A 143 -6.89 -23.77 25.04
C LEU A 143 -5.38 -24.06 25.12
N GLU A 144 -4.71 -23.51 26.14
CA GLU A 144 -3.32 -23.79 26.44
C GLU A 144 -3.12 -25.24 26.88
N ASP A 145 -3.97 -25.74 27.78
CA ASP A 145 -3.95 -27.14 28.24
C ASP A 145 -4.18 -28.13 27.07
N LEU A 146 -5.19 -27.87 26.23
CA LEU A 146 -5.50 -28.67 25.04
C LEU A 146 -4.34 -28.66 24.02
N LEU A 147 -3.70 -27.51 23.82
CA LEU A 147 -2.57 -27.40 22.91
C LEU A 147 -1.36 -28.18 23.44
N GLY A 148 -1.11 -28.15 24.75
CA GLY A 148 -0.09 -28.97 25.40
C GLY A 148 -0.35 -30.47 25.27
N GLU A 149 -1.61 -30.90 25.37
CA GLU A 149 -1.99 -32.31 25.18
C GLU A 149 -1.81 -32.76 23.72
N VAL A 150 -2.11 -31.90 22.76
CA VAL A 150 -1.91 -32.18 21.33
C VAL A 150 -0.42 -32.23 20.99
N LEU A 151 0.38 -31.28 21.49
CA LEU A 151 1.84 -31.26 21.26
C LEU A 151 2.56 -32.49 21.82
N THR A 152 2.08 -33.05 22.92
CA THR A 152 2.64 -34.28 23.53
C THR A 152 2.16 -35.56 22.84
N SER A 153 1.10 -35.48 22.03
CA SER A 153 0.48 -36.62 21.34
C SER A 153 0.80 -36.60 19.84
N THR A 154 1.93 -37.21 19.44
CA THR A 154 2.39 -37.32 18.04
C THR A 154 1.33 -37.93 17.10
N GLU A 155 0.50 -38.85 17.60
CA GLU A 155 -0.59 -39.49 16.85
C GLU A 155 -1.77 -38.53 16.57
N LYS A 156 -2.17 -37.72 17.56
CA LYS A 156 -3.24 -36.71 17.40
C LYS A 156 -2.80 -35.59 16.45
N LEU A 157 -1.53 -35.20 16.48
CA LEU A 157 -0.95 -34.25 15.53
C LEU A 157 -1.00 -34.76 14.09
N GLN A 158 -0.69 -36.03 13.85
CA GLN A 158 -0.76 -36.65 12.52
C GLN A 158 -2.20 -36.74 11.99
N GLN A 159 -3.16 -37.06 12.86
CA GLN A 159 -4.58 -37.06 12.48
C GLN A 159 -5.07 -35.65 12.13
N LEU A 160 -4.78 -34.65 12.96
CA LEU A 160 -5.17 -33.26 12.74
C LEU A 160 -4.53 -32.63 11.49
N THR A 161 -3.24 -32.91 11.23
CA THR A 161 -2.59 -32.46 9.98
C THR A 161 -3.24 -33.11 8.76
N SER A 162 -3.59 -34.40 8.83
CA SER A 162 -4.29 -35.08 7.73
C SER A 162 -5.72 -34.57 7.48
N GLU A 163 -6.42 -34.08 8.52
CA GLU A 163 -7.74 -33.47 8.40
C GLU A 163 -7.67 -32.03 7.88
N THR A 164 -6.68 -31.26 8.32
CA THR A 164 -6.48 -29.87 7.88
C THR A 164 -6.03 -29.81 6.41
N ASP A 165 -5.20 -30.77 5.97
CA ASP A 165 -4.75 -30.89 4.57
C ASP A 165 -5.87 -31.35 3.62
N LYS A 166 -6.91 -32.02 4.14
CA LYS A 166 -8.14 -32.35 3.40
C LYS A 166 -9.13 -31.18 3.33
N GLY A 167 -9.12 -30.29 4.32
CA GLY A 167 -9.95 -29.08 4.36
C GLY A 167 -9.50 -28.01 3.35
N GLY A 168 -8.21 -27.93 3.02
CA GLY A 168 -7.67 -26.95 2.06
C GLY A 168 -7.82 -27.31 0.57
N ARG A 169 -8.40 -28.46 0.23
CA ARG A 169 -8.67 -28.90 -1.16
C ARG A 169 -10.11 -28.69 -1.63
N ASN A 170 -10.99 -28.23 -0.74
CA ASN A 170 -12.39 -27.93 -1.04
C ASN A 170 -12.68 -26.45 -0.78
N GLU A 171 -11.90 -25.57 -1.40
CA GLU A 171 -12.20 -24.17 -1.72
C GLU A 171 -11.35 -23.78 -2.94
#